data_AF-A0A1S0TI69-F1
#
_entry.id   AF-A0A1S0TI69-F1
#
_cell.length_a   1.000
_cell.length_b   1.000
_cell.length_c   1.000
_cell.angle_alpha   90.00
_cell.angle_beta   90.00
_cell.angle_gamma   90.00
#
_symmetry.space_group_name_H-M   'P 1'
#
loop_
_entity.id
_entity.type
_entity.pdbx_description
1 polymer ?
#
loop_
_entity_poly.entity_id
_entity_poly.type
_entity_poly.pdbx_seq_one_letter_code
_entity_poly.pdbx_strand_id
1 'polypeptide(L)'
;MSNIRQRYGGNLMREANLILSRLVATCRKQWLSNIALQFIIGILIGILLGFCAIFYNDDEISTTITQSITINQPKQFTSINFDISILSDIQIQCIIIIQPNQLFKQKYIKTLRDTYTKQCNHTVYITNSKEISRNFAEELNIAFVKTKKTQYYWDFYREIIKYSIKHIQQQNSYWTIIGDEETFIVMTNLRKILLTFNDSRQSLILGRISSERLV
;
A
#
# COMPACT_ATOMS: atom_id res chain seq x y z
N MET A 1 34.97 18.94 -84.95
CA MET A 1 35.55 18.83 -83.60
C MET A 1 34.56 19.21 -82.48
N SER A 2 33.24 19.04 -82.69
CA SER A 2 32.20 19.42 -81.72
C SER A 2 31.40 18.24 -81.12
N ASN A 3 31.65 17.00 -81.55
CA ASN A 3 30.82 15.84 -81.18
C ASN A 3 31.38 14.93 -80.07
N ILE A 4 32.55 15.25 -79.51
CA ILE A 4 33.18 14.42 -78.45
C ILE A 4 32.81 14.94 -77.05
N ARG A 5 32.47 16.23 -76.90
CA ARG A 5 32.21 16.85 -75.59
C ARG A 5 30.83 16.52 -74.99
N GLN A 6 29.81 16.28 -75.82
CA GLN A 6 28.46 15.92 -75.34
C GLN A 6 28.34 14.47 -74.84
N ARG A 7 29.16 13.54 -75.36
CA ARG A 7 29.10 12.11 -74.99
C ARG A 7 29.74 11.82 -73.63
N TYR A 8 30.77 12.59 -73.25
CA TYR A 8 31.42 12.45 -71.94
C TYR A 8 30.59 13.04 -70.79
N GLY A 9 29.88 14.15 -71.01
CA GLY A 9 29.04 14.78 -69.97
C GLY A 9 27.83 13.95 -69.53
N GLY A 10 27.20 13.22 -70.47
CA GLY A 10 26.04 12.37 -70.16
C GLY A 10 26.37 11.12 -69.35
N ASN A 11 27.54 10.50 -69.58
CA ASN A 11 28.00 9.35 -68.79
C ASN A 11 28.43 9.77 -67.38
N LEU A 12 29.08 10.92 -67.22
CA LEU A 12 29.52 11.44 -65.92
C LEU A 12 28.33 11.83 -65.02
N MET A 13 27.29 12.46 -65.58
CA MET A 13 26.04 12.73 -64.85
C MET A 13 25.30 11.45 -64.44
N ARG A 14 25.32 10.42 -65.30
CA ARG A 14 24.65 9.15 -65.03
C ARG A 14 25.35 8.35 -63.93
N GLU A 15 26.68 8.35 -63.91
CA GLU A 15 27.44 7.74 -62.81
C GLU A 15 27.27 8.50 -61.50
N ALA A 16 27.27 9.84 -61.53
CA ALA A 16 27.01 10.66 -60.34
C ALA A 16 25.61 10.36 -59.75
N ASN A 17 24.58 10.26 -60.58
CA ASN A 17 23.23 9.90 -60.12
C ASN A 17 23.17 8.48 -59.53
N LEU A 18 23.90 7.52 -60.11
CA LEU A 18 23.96 6.16 -59.59
C LEU A 18 24.68 6.11 -58.23
N ILE A 19 25.77 6.85 -58.05
CA ILE A 19 26.49 6.92 -56.77
C ILE A 19 25.63 7.63 -55.71
N LEU A 20 24.96 8.73 -56.06
CA LEU A 20 24.08 9.46 -55.14
C LEU A 20 22.88 8.59 -54.71
N SER A 21 22.26 7.88 -55.64
CA SER A 21 21.15 6.96 -55.33
C SER A 21 21.56 5.81 -54.42
N ARG A 22 22.78 5.27 -54.58
CA ARG A 22 23.34 4.25 -53.68
C ARG A 22 23.60 4.82 -52.29
N LEU A 23 24.20 6.01 -52.17
CA LEU A 23 24.45 6.66 -50.87
C LEU A 23 23.15 6.98 -50.11
N VAL A 24 22.12 7.47 -50.81
CA VAL A 24 20.79 7.72 -50.23
C VAL A 24 20.13 6.42 -49.77
N ALA A 25 20.24 5.34 -50.53
CA ALA A 25 19.73 4.03 -50.13
C ALA A 25 20.44 3.47 -48.89
N THR A 26 21.77 3.61 -48.79
CA THR A 26 22.54 3.15 -47.62
C THR A 26 22.23 3.99 -46.37
N CYS A 27 22.12 5.32 -46.51
CA CYS A 27 21.71 6.19 -45.41
C CYS A 27 20.29 5.89 -44.92
N ARG A 28 19.34 5.64 -45.83
CA ARG A 28 17.95 5.29 -45.47
C ARG A 28 17.87 3.94 -44.75
N LYS A 29 18.69 2.97 -45.14
CA LYS A 29 18.80 1.66 -44.48
C LYS A 29 19.39 1.78 -43.07
N GLN A 30 20.43 2.60 -42.89
CA GLN A 30 21.04 2.86 -41.59
C GLN A 30 20.07 3.60 -40.64
N TRP A 31 19.32 4.57 -41.15
CA TRP A 31 18.33 5.33 -40.38
C TRP A 31 17.13 4.48 -39.95
N LEU A 32 16.59 3.66 -40.87
CA LEU A 32 15.52 2.70 -40.55
C LEU A 32 15.99 1.63 -39.55
N SER A 33 17.25 1.20 -39.62
CA SER A 33 17.84 0.27 -38.66
C SER A 33 17.90 0.86 -37.25
N ASN A 34 18.24 2.15 -37.11
CA ASN A 34 18.29 2.80 -35.80
C ASN A 34 16.89 2.99 -35.19
N ILE A 35 15.90 3.31 -36.03
CA ILE A 35 14.50 3.41 -35.57
C ILE A 35 13.99 2.04 -35.14
N ALA A 36 14.23 0.98 -35.94
CA ALA A 36 13.85 -0.37 -35.58
C ALA A 36 14.53 -0.84 -34.27
N LEU A 37 15.80 -0.50 -34.06
CA LEU A 37 16.52 -0.80 -32.82
C LEU A 37 15.89 -0.09 -31.61
N GLN A 38 15.50 1.18 -31.75
CA GLN A 38 14.82 1.93 -30.68
C GLN A 38 13.46 1.30 -30.32
N PHE A 39 12.69 0.84 -31.30
CA PHE A 39 11.44 0.12 -31.06
C PHE A 39 11.67 -1.22 -30.33
N ILE A 40 12.68 -1.99 -30.74
CA ILE A 40 13.02 -3.27 -30.09
C ILE A 40 13.41 -3.04 -28.61
N ILE A 41 14.22 -2.01 -28.33
CA ILE A 41 14.61 -1.65 -26.96
C ILE A 41 13.39 -1.20 -26.15
N GLY A 42 12.50 -0.39 -26.72
CA GLY A 42 11.27 0.04 -26.05
C GLY A 42 10.35 -1.13 -25.70
N ILE A 43 10.20 -2.11 -26.61
CA ILE A 43 9.42 -3.34 -26.37
C ILE A 43 10.07 -4.17 -25.27
N LEU A 44 11.39 -4.35 -25.28
CA LEU A 44 12.11 -5.10 -24.25
C LEU A 44 11.95 -4.47 -22.85
N ILE A 45 12.06 -3.14 -22.75
CA ILE A 45 11.86 -2.41 -21.49
C ILE A 45 10.41 -2.55 -21.03
N GLY A 46 9.44 -2.43 -21.95
CA GLY A 46 8.02 -2.61 -21.64
C GLY A 46 7.70 -4.02 -21.14
N ILE A 47 8.25 -5.05 -21.77
CA ILE A 47 8.11 -6.45 -21.32
C ILE A 47 8.74 -6.63 -19.94
N LEU A 48 9.94 -6.09 -19.71
CA LEU A 48 10.61 -6.20 -18.41
C LEU A 48 9.80 -5.54 -17.28
N LEU A 49 9.31 -4.31 -17.51
CA LEU A 49 8.47 -3.59 -16.55
C LEU A 49 7.12 -4.31 -16.32
N GLY A 50 6.53 -4.87 -17.38
CA GLY A 50 5.30 -5.68 -17.28
C GLY A 50 5.51 -6.96 -16.48
N PHE A 51 6.62 -7.66 -16.70
CA PHE A 51 6.97 -8.86 -15.95
C PHE A 51 7.20 -8.55 -14.46
N CYS A 52 7.91 -7.45 -14.14
CA CYS A 52 8.07 -6.99 -12.76
C CYS A 52 6.72 -6.66 -12.08
N ALA A 53 5.76 -6.08 -12.81
CA ALA A 53 4.44 -5.76 -12.26
C ALA A 53 3.55 -7.00 -12.05
N ILE A 54 3.62 -7.99 -12.94
CA ILE A 54 2.83 -9.23 -12.83
C ILE A 54 3.33 -10.07 -11.66
N PHE A 55 4.65 -10.26 -11.51
CA PHE A 55 5.22 -11.02 -10.38
C PHE A 55 4.96 -10.35 -9.03
N TYR A 56 4.88 -9.01 -8.99
CA TYR A 56 4.51 -8.31 -7.75
C TYR A 56 3.05 -8.53 -7.34
N ASN A 57 2.14 -8.73 -8.31
CA ASN A 57 0.71 -8.93 -8.04
C ASN A 57 0.32 -10.40 -7.82
N ASP A 58 0.97 -11.35 -8.49
CA ASP A 58 0.57 -12.77 -8.40
C ASP A 58 1.01 -13.46 -7.09
N ASP A 59 2.11 -13.01 -6.48
CA ASP A 59 2.55 -13.52 -5.17
C ASP A 59 1.61 -13.09 -4.03
N GLU A 60 0.93 -11.93 -4.15
CA GLU A 60 0.02 -11.44 -3.11
C GLU A 60 -1.38 -12.08 -3.18
N ILE A 61 -1.86 -12.46 -4.37
CA ILE A 61 -3.24 -12.94 -4.56
C ILE A 61 -3.37 -14.46 -4.40
N SER A 62 -2.40 -15.24 -4.91
CA SER A 62 -2.53 -16.71 -4.95
C SER A 62 -2.19 -17.40 -3.62
N THR A 63 -1.28 -16.83 -2.85
CA THR A 63 -0.85 -17.37 -1.54
C THR A 63 -1.89 -17.08 -0.44
N THR A 64 -2.58 -15.94 -0.52
CA THR A 64 -3.56 -15.49 0.47
C THR A 64 -4.85 -16.32 0.47
N ILE A 65 -5.24 -16.91 -0.66
CA ILE A 65 -6.49 -17.71 -0.77
C ILE A 65 -6.30 -19.14 -0.27
N THR A 66 -5.08 -19.70 -0.34
CA THR A 66 -4.85 -21.14 -0.11
C THR A 66 -4.49 -21.48 1.34
N GLN A 67 -4.05 -20.50 2.13
CA GLN A 67 -3.65 -20.68 3.53
C GLN A 67 -4.69 -20.20 4.55
N SER A 68 -5.98 -20.15 4.19
CA SER A 68 -7.04 -20.05 5.20
C SER A 68 -7.06 -21.36 6.01
N ILE A 69 -6.27 -21.38 7.06
CA ILE A 69 -6.22 -22.37 8.13
C ILE A 69 -7.64 -22.80 8.43
N THR A 70 -7.89 -24.11 8.34
CA THR A 70 -9.13 -24.77 8.73
C THR A 70 -9.32 -24.63 10.24
N ILE A 71 -9.69 -23.43 10.69
CA ILE A 71 -10.36 -23.26 11.97
C ILE A 71 -11.70 -23.97 11.76
N ASN A 72 -11.98 -25.00 12.56
CA ASN A 72 -13.31 -25.60 12.66
C ASN A 72 -14.28 -24.55 13.22
N GLN A 73 -14.62 -23.57 12.39
CA GLN A 73 -15.69 -22.63 12.62
C GLN A 73 -17.00 -23.41 12.41
N PRO A 74 -17.97 -23.35 13.33
CA PRO A 74 -19.32 -23.69 12.95
C PRO A 74 -19.70 -22.78 11.77
N LYS A 75 -20.00 -23.40 10.63
CA LYS A 75 -20.53 -22.73 9.43
C LYS A 75 -21.88 -22.11 9.77
N GLN A 76 -21.88 -20.93 10.37
CA GLN A 76 -23.09 -20.18 10.64
C GLN A 76 -22.83 -18.69 10.48
N PHE A 77 -22.46 -18.28 9.26
CA PHE A 77 -22.87 -16.96 8.76
C PHE A 77 -24.34 -17.04 8.37
N THR A 78 -25.21 -17.30 9.33
CA THR A 78 -26.62 -16.95 9.18
C THR A 78 -26.70 -15.44 9.16
N SER A 79 -27.50 -14.89 8.25
CA SER A 79 -27.85 -13.48 8.23
C SER A 79 -28.69 -13.18 9.48
N ILE A 80 -28.03 -13.02 10.61
CA ILE A 80 -28.68 -12.65 11.86
C ILE A 80 -29.03 -11.17 11.70
N ASN A 81 -30.33 -10.87 11.65
CA ASN A 81 -30.85 -9.53 11.89
C ASN A 81 -30.48 -9.16 13.33
N PHE A 82 -29.28 -8.62 13.51
CA PHE A 82 -28.84 -8.12 14.79
C PHE A 82 -29.54 -6.80 15.06
N ASP A 83 -30.28 -6.73 16.17
CA ASP A 83 -30.80 -5.48 16.68
C ASP A 83 -29.64 -4.50 16.89
N ILE A 84 -29.84 -3.26 16.40
CA ILE A 84 -28.83 -2.19 16.40
C ILE A 84 -28.33 -1.91 17.84
N SER A 85 -29.16 -2.16 18.85
CA SER A 85 -28.83 -2.02 20.27
C SER A 85 -27.73 -2.97 20.73
N ILE A 86 -27.72 -4.22 20.27
CA ILE A 86 -26.70 -5.21 20.66
C ILE A 86 -25.35 -4.86 20.01
N LEU A 87 -25.35 -4.27 18.81
CA LEU A 87 -24.13 -3.79 18.16
C LEU A 87 -23.49 -2.60 18.91
N SER A 88 -24.31 -1.78 19.58
CA SER A 88 -23.82 -0.66 20.40
C SER A 88 -23.21 -1.07 21.74
N ASP A 89 -23.50 -2.28 22.23
CA ASP A 89 -22.98 -2.75 23.53
C ASP A 89 -21.50 -3.12 23.48
N ILE A 90 -20.96 -3.48 22.31
CA ILE A 90 -19.52 -3.76 22.18
C ILE A 90 -18.75 -2.46 22.38
N GLN A 91 -17.93 -2.41 23.41
CA GLN A 91 -17.08 -1.26 23.63
C GLN A 91 -15.75 -1.44 22.88
N ILE A 92 -15.39 -0.47 22.04
CA ILE A 92 -14.18 -0.51 21.23
C ILE A 92 -13.26 0.65 21.56
N GLN A 93 -12.01 0.32 21.88
CA GLN A 93 -10.91 1.26 21.99
C GLN A 93 -10.06 1.22 20.71
N CYS A 94 -9.81 2.38 20.12
CA CYS A 94 -8.98 2.56 18.95
C CYS A 94 -7.64 3.19 19.34
N ILE A 95 -6.55 2.50 19.05
CA ILE A 95 -5.19 2.99 19.25
C ILE A 95 -4.57 3.19 17.88
N ILE A 96 -4.31 4.44 17.53
CA ILE A 96 -3.80 4.82 16.21
C ILE A 96 -2.38 5.32 16.33
N ILE A 97 -1.44 4.60 15.73
CA ILE A 97 -0.04 5.01 15.64
C ILE A 97 0.06 6.10 14.56
N ILE A 98 0.78 7.18 14.86
CA ILE A 98 1.09 8.25 13.90
C ILE A 98 2.62 8.32 13.75
N GLN A 99 3.09 8.07 12.54
CA GLN A 99 4.52 8.05 12.26
C GLN A 99 5.12 9.46 12.11
N PRO A 100 6.39 9.65 12.50
CA PRO A 100 7.12 10.91 12.34
C PRO A 100 7.25 11.32 10.87
N ASN A 101 7.36 10.35 9.96
CA ASN A 101 7.79 10.58 8.59
C ASN A 101 6.61 10.81 7.62
N GLN A 102 5.37 10.82 8.10
CA GLN A 102 4.21 10.98 7.24
C GLN A 102 4.14 12.40 6.65
N LEU A 103 3.99 12.52 5.33
CA LEU A 103 4.10 13.80 4.60
C LEU A 103 2.85 14.69 4.76
N PHE A 104 1.68 14.11 5.08
CA PHE A 104 0.40 14.82 5.17
C PHE A 104 -0.34 14.60 6.50
N LYS A 105 0.38 14.72 7.62
CA LYS A 105 -0.10 14.39 8.97
C LYS A 105 -1.47 14.99 9.30
N GLN A 106 -1.65 16.30 9.04
CA GLN A 106 -2.92 16.99 9.29
C GLN A 106 -4.10 16.39 8.52
N LYS A 107 -3.89 16.01 7.25
CA LYS A 107 -4.93 15.43 6.40
C LYS A 107 -5.33 14.03 6.90
N TYR A 108 -4.36 13.19 7.27
CA TYR A 108 -4.65 11.86 7.83
C TYR A 108 -5.35 11.96 9.17
N ILE A 109 -4.84 12.80 10.09
CA ILE A 109 -5.46 13.03 11.39
C ILE A 109 -6.91 13.48 11.25
N LYS A 110 -7.17 14.47 10.39
CA LYS A 110 -8.52 14.96 10.11
C LYS A 110 -9.40 13.83 9.57
N THR A 111 -8.90 13.09 8.57
CA THR A 111 -9.63 11.95 7.99
C THR A 111 -9.96 10.89 9.04
N LEU A 112 -9.00 10.50 9.87
CA LEU A 112 -9.20 9.50 10.92
C LEU A 112 -10.32 9.94 11.87
N ARG A 113 -10.20 11.16 12.40
CA ARG A 113 -11.19 11.78 13.30
C ARG A 113 -12.58 11.83 12.67
N ASP A 114 -12.66 12.17 11.38
CA ASP A 114 -13.93 12.37 10.71
C ASP A 114 -14.57 11.03 10.21
N THR A 115 -13.83 9.90 10.25
CA THR A 115 -14.24 8.60 9.68
C THR A 115 -14.57 7.53 10.72
N TYR A 116 -13.72 6.52 10.92
CA TYR A 116 -14.03 5.34 11.73
C TYR A 116 -13.69 5.55 13.20
N THR A 117 -12.71 6.41 13.53
CA THR A 117 -12.30 6.61 14.93
C THR A 117 -13.36 7.31 15.76
N LYS A 118 -14.27 8.09 15.14
CA LYS A 118 -15.45 8.67 15.81
C LYS A 118 -16.48 7.64 16.27
N GLN A 119 -16.42 6.42 15.73
CA GLN A 119 -17.33 5.32 16.08
C GLN A 119 -16.72 4.38 17.14
N CYS A 120 -15.49 4.67 17.57
CA CYS A 120 -14.86 4.03 18.71
C CYS A 120 -15.35 4.71 20.00
N ASN A 121 -15.48 3.95 21.07
CA ASN A 121 -15.88 4.47 22.37
C ASN A 121 -14.74 5.29 23.01
N HIS A 122 -13.50 4.90 22.74
CA HIS A 122 -12.31 5.62 23.17
C HIS A 122 -11.26 5.58 22.07
N THR A 123 -10.64 6.72 21.76
CA THR A 123 -9.58 6.80 20.75
C THR A 123 -8.34 7.46 21.36
N VAL A 124 -7.20 6.83 21.16
CA VAL A 124 -5.88 7.34 21.55
C VAL A 124 -4.99 7.35 20.33
N TYR A 125 -4.35 8.49 20.08
CA TYR A 125 -3.33 8.60 19.06
C TYR A 125 -1.96 8.45 19.72
N ILE A 126 -1.06 7.67 19.15
CA ILE A 126 0.26 7.41 19.73
C ILE A 126 1.33 7.82 18.75
N THR A 127 2.34 8.55 19.24
CA THR A 127 3.48 8.92 18.42
C THR A 127 4.77 8.86 19.23
N ASN A 128 5.88 8.55 18.55
CA ASN A 128 7.23 8.70 19.09
C ASN A 128 7.89 10.04 18.67
N SER A 129 7.14 10.95 18.03
CA SER A 129 7.58 12.29 17.70
C SER A 129 7.09 13.33 18.69
N LYS A 130 8.03 14.05 19.33
CA LYS A 130 7.69 15.17 20.22
C LYS A 130 7.00 16.31 19.47
N GLU A 131 7.39 16.52 18.22
CA GLU A 131 6.82 17.56 17.37
C GLU A 131 5.34 17.28 17.11
N ILE A 132 5.02 16.06 16.63
CA ILE A 132 3.63 15.66 16.41
C ILE A 132 2.83 15.74 17.71
N SER A 133 3.37 15.20 18.80
CA SER A 133 2.68 15.21 20.08
C SER A 133 2.33 16.62 20.55
N ARG A 134 3.17 17.62 20.29
CA ARG A 134 2.90 19.02 20.66
C ARG A 134 1.93 19.69 19.70
N ASN A 135 2.15 19.52 18.40
CA ASN A 135 1.36 20.19 17.37
C ASN A 135 -0.11 19.76 17.37
N PHE A 136 -0.41 18.55 17.85
CA PHE A 136 -1.78 18.00 17.87
C PHE A 136 -2.32 17.76 19.29
N ALA A 137 -1.64 18.24 20.34
CA ALA A 137 -2.07 18.03 21.73
C ALA A 137 -3.44 18.66 22.04
N GLU A 138 -3.75 19.79 21.41
CA GLU A 138 -5.02 20.51 21.62
C GLU A 138 -6.19 19.86 20.86
N GLU A 139 -5.89 19.16 19.76
CA GLU A 139 -6.90 18.59 18.86
C GLU A 139 -7.20 17.11 19.15
N LEU A 140 -6.23 16.38 19.71
CA LEU A 140 -6.29 14.93 19.87
C LEU A 140 -5.88 14.48 21.27
N ASN A 141 -6.48 13.37 21.72
CA ASN A 141 -5.94 12.59 22.83
C ASN A 141 -4.68 11.84 22.36
N ILE A 142 -3.55 12.56 22.34
CA ILE A 142 -2.27 12.05 21.85
C ILE A 142 -1.33 11.68 22.99
N ALA A 143 -0.77 10.47 22.93
CA ALA A 143 0.23 9.97 23.86
C ALA A 143 1.61 9.92 23.19
N PHE A 144 2.58 10.51 23.87
CA PHE A 144 3.98 10.46 23.44
C PHE A 144 4.68 9.25 24.05
N VAL A 145 5.24 8.39 23.20
CA VAL A 145 6.08 7.26 23.62
C VAL A 145 7.54 7.61 23.41
N LYS A 146 8.30 7.72 24.51
CA LYS A 146 9.72 8.08 24.48
C LYS A 146 10.58 6.89 24.02
N THR A 147 10.65 6.67 22.72
CA THR A 147 11.53 5.65 22.13
C THR A 147 11.99 6.05 20.73
N LYS A 148 13.18 5.58 20.35
CA LYS A 148 13.68 5.70 18.97
C LYS A 148 13.20 4.55 18.08
N LYS A 149 12.60 3.52 18.67
CA LYS A 149 12.06 2.36 17.95
C LYS A 149 10.76 2.76 17.23
N THR A 150 10.56 2.19 16.06
CA THR A 150 9.37 2.38 15.22
C THR A 150 8.35 1.27 15.47
N GLN A 151 7.22 1.32 14.76
CA GLN A 151 6.18 0.29 14.78
C GLN A 151 6.62 -1.10 14.32
N TYR A 152 7.86 -1.26 13.82
CA TYR A 152 8.41 -2.56 13.45
C TYR A 152 9.06 -3.30 14.62
N TYR A 153 9.11 -2.69 15.80
CA TYR A 153 9.76 -3.28 16.98
C TYR A 153 8.74 -3.57 18.08
N TRP A 154 8.84 -4.76 18.67
CA TRP A 154 7.95 -5.17 19.75
C TRP A 154 8.01 -4.27 20.99
N ASP A 155 9.17 -3.68 21.27
CA ASP A 155 9.32 -2.74 22.38
C ASP A 155 8.42 -1.50 22.23
N PHE A 156 8.12 -1.07 21.01
CA PHE A 156 7.17 0.02 20.78
C PHE A 156 5.75 -0.40 21.18
N TYR A 157 5.30 -1.57 20.72
CA TYR A 157 3.98 -2.12 21.09
C TYR A 157 3.86 -2.41 22.58
N ARG A 158 4.94 -2.84 23.24
CA ARG A 158 4.96 -3.04 24.70
C ARG A 158 4.59 -1.74 25.43
N GLU A 159 5.14 -0.60 25.01
CA GLU A 159 4.81 0.69 25.62
C GLU A 159 3.38 1.13 25.28
N ILE A 160 2.91 0.86 24.07
CA ILE A 160 1.51 1.10 23.67
C ILE A 160 0.53 0.31 24.57
N ILE A 161 0.79 -0.97 24.78
CA ILE A 161 -0.07 -1.85 25.57
C ILE A 161 -0.06 -1.42 27.05
N LYS A 162 1.08 -1.01 27.59
CA LYS A 162 1.14 -0.43 28.96
C LYS A 162 0.27 0.81 29.08
N TYR A 163 0.27 1.67 28.06
CA TYR A 163 -0.57 2.86 28.03
C TYR A 163 -2.07 2.50 27.97
N SER A 164 -2.46 1.50 27.16
CA SER A 164 -3.86 1.11 27.03
C SER A 164 -4.43 0.53 28.33
N ILE A 165 -3.67 -0.34 29.01
CA ILE A 165 -4.12 -1.00 30.26
C ILE A 165 -4.41 0.03 31.36
N LYS A 166 -3.61 1.09 31.46
CA LYS A 166 -3.80 2.14 32.48
C LYS A 166 -5.18 2.82 32.36
N HIS A 167 -5.70 2.96 31.15
CA HIS A 167 -7.03 3.53 30.89
C HIS A 167 -8.15 2.51 31.01
N ILE A 168 -7.91 1.27 30.57
CA ILE A 168 -8.89 0.17 30.67
C ILE A 168 -9.24 -0.14 32.14
N GLN A 169 -8.31 0.05 33.09
CA GLN A 169 -8.60 -0.18 34.52
C GLN A 169 -9.72 0.71 35.11
N GLN A 170 -10.10 1.79 34.43
CA GLN A 170 -11.13 2.73 34.90
C GLN A 170 -12.50 2.52 34.25
N GLN A 171 -12.60 1.66 33.24
CA GLN A 171 -13.79 1.52 32.39
C GLN A 171 -14.03 0.04 32.04
N ASN A 172 -15.21 -0.30 31.52
CA ASN A 172 -15.56 -1.68 31.15
C ASN A 172 -14.60 -2.26 30.10
N SER A 173 -14.56 -3.59 29.98
CA SER A 173 -13.67 -4.31 29.06
C SER A 173 -13.84 -3.85 27.60
N TYR A 174 -12.82 -3.19 27.06
CA TYR A 174 -12.77 -2.78 25.65
C TYR A 174 -12.15 -3.85 24.77
N TRP A 175 -12.76 -4.09 23.61
CA TRP A 175 -12.01 -4.61 22.46
C TRP A 175 -11.03 -3.55 21.99
N THR A 176 -9.75 -3.87 21.98
CA THR A 176 -8.69 -2.93 21.58
C THR A 176 -8.25 -3.21 20.16
N ILE A 177 -8.33 -2.18 19.32
CA ILE A 177 -7.78 -2.18 17.97
C ILE A 177 -6.48 -1.38 18.00
N ILE A 178 -5.44 -1.94 17.39
CA ILE A 178 -4.19 -1.22 17.15
C ILE A 178 -4.01 -1.14 15.64
N GLY A 179 -3.88 0.08 15.13
CA GLY A 179 -3.62 0.36 13.73
C GLY A 179 -2.71 1.56 13.56
N ASP A 180 -2.33 1.86 12.33
CA ASP A 180 -1.56 3.05 11.96
C ASP A 180 -2.46 4.09 11.27
N GLU A 181 -1.87 5.21 10.85
CA GLU A 181 -2.60 6.29 10.22
C GLU A 181 -3.19 5.96 8.83
N GLU A 182 -2.78 4.84 8.22
CA GLU A 182 -3.22 4.39 6.89
C GLU A 182 -4.33 3.34 6.98
N THR A 183 -4.53 2.75 8.16
CA THR A 183 -5.56 1.74 8.41
C THR A 183 -6.96 2.34 8.33
N PHE A 184 -7.86 1.68 7.59
CA PHE A 184 -9.29 2.00 7.55
C PHE A 184 -10.14 0.80 7.98
N ILE A 185 -11.14 1.04 8.83
CA ILE A 185 -11.97 -0.01 9.41
C ILE A 185 -13.45 0.27 9.22
N VAL A 186 -14.16 -0.72 8.68
CA VAL A 186 -15.63 -0.71 8.62
C VAL A 186 -16.17 -1.19 9.98
N MET A 187 -16.41 -0.24 10.89
CA MET A 187 -16.75 -0.52 12.29
C MET A 187 -18.00 -1.40 12.46
N THR A 188 -18.99 -1.26 11.59
CA THR A 188 -20.18 -2.13 11.58
C THR A 188 -19.83 -3.60 11.37
N ASN A 189 -18.92 -3.88 10.43
CA ASN A 189 -18.49 -5.25 10.14
C ASN A 189 -17.64 -5.78 11.29
N LEU A 190 -16.76 -4.95 11.83
CA LEU A 190 -15.96 -5.33 12.99
C LEU A 190 -16.84 -5.71 14.18
N ARG A 191 -17.85 -4.89 14.52
CA ARG A 191 -18.78 -5.17 15.63
C ARG A 191 -19.50 -6.50 15.42
N LYS A 192 -19.98 -6.77 14.21
CA LYS A 192 -20.59 -8.07 13.88
C LYS A 192 -19.66 -9.26 14.13
N ILE A 193 -18.38 -9.12 13.76
CA ILE A 193 -17.37 -10.16 14.02
C ILE A 193 -17.11 -10.29 15.53
N LEU A 194 -16.93 -9.19 16.25
CA LEU A 194 -16.66 -9.22 17.68
C LEU A 194 -17.83 -9.79 18.51
N LEU A 195 -19.08 -9.64 18.05
CA LEU A 195 -20.25 -10.24 18.70
C LEU A 195 -20.15 -11.77 18.76
N THR A 196 -19.55 -12.42 17.76
CA THR A 196 -19.39 -13.88 17.77
C THR A 196 -18.43 -14.37 18.85
N PHE A 197 -17.68 -13.46 19.47
CA PHE A 197 -16.70 -13.75 20.51
C PHE A 197 -17.08 -13.14 21.87
N ASN A 198 -18.25 -12.52 22.01
CA ASN A 198 -18.61 -11.82 23.25
C ASN A 198 -18.69 -12.77 24.47
N ASP A 199 -19.10 -14.02 24.25
CA ASP A 199 -19.21 -15.05 25.30
C ASP A 199 -17.91 -15.84 25.51
N SER A 200 -16.84 -15.51 24.78
CA SER A 200 -15.54 -16.14 24.92
C SER A 200 -14.93 -15.79 26.27
N ARG A 201 -14.68 -16.81 27.11
CA ARG A 201 -13.85 -16.67 28.33
C ARG A 201 -12.34 -16.63 28.03
N GLN A 202 -11.95 -16.67 26.76
CA GLN A 202 -10.55 -16.74 26.34
C GLN A 202 -10.05 -15.37 25.87
N SER A 203 -8.79 -15.06 26.18
CA SER A 203 -8.07 -13.93 25.61
C SER A 203 -7.84 -14.18 24.13
N LEU A 204 -8.37 -13.30 23.27
CA LEU A 204 -8.30 -13.43 21.82
C LEU A 204 -7.47 -12.29 21.23
N ILE A 205 -6.57 -12.64 20.32
CA ILE A 205 -5.85 -11.69 19.46
C ILE A 205 -6.23 -12.05 18.02
N LEU A 206 -6.79 -11.09 17.31
CA LEU A 206 -7.22 -11.24 15.92
C LEU A 206 -6.32 -10.39 15.02
N GLY A 207 -5.94 -10.92 13.87
CA GLY A 207 -5.13 -10.22 12.90
C GLY A 207 -4.72 -11.10 11.73
N ARG A 208 -4.09 -10.51 10.72
CA ARG A 208 -3.44 -11.26 9.65
C ARG A 208 -2.16 -11.87 10.23
N ILE A 209 -2.12 -13.19 10.34
CA ILE A 209 -0.92 -13.93 10.75
C ILE A 209 -0.15 -14.27 9.48
N SER A 210 1.11 -13.83 9.38
CA SER A 210 2.05 -14.33 8.38
C SER A 210 3.09 -15.18 9.08
N SER A 211 3.29 -16.40 8.57
CA SER A 211 4.33 -17.32 9.04
C SER A 211 5.63 -17.19 8.25
N GLU A 212 5.71 -16.27 7.28
CA GLU A 212 6.91 -16.09 6.49
C GLU A 212 8.00 -15.43 7.34
N ARG A 213 9.00 -16.25 7.68
CA ARG A 213 10.25 -15.75 8.25
C ARG A 213 10.97 -15.02 7.11
N LEU A 214 10.93 -13.69 7.14
CA LEU A 214 11.82 -12.87 6.31
C LEU A 214 13.25 -13.19 6.78
N VAL A 215 13.94 -14.02 6.01
CA VAL A 215 15.38 -14.32 6.14
C VAL A 215 16.17 -13.21 5.48
#